data_AF-D4JE06-F1
#
_entry.id   AF-D4JE06-F1
#
_cell.length_a   1.000
_cell.length_b   1.000
_cell.length_c   1.000
_cell.angle_alpha   90.00
_cell.angle_beta   90.00
_cell.angle_gamma   90.00
#
_symmetry.space_group_name_H-M   'P 1'
#
loop_
_entity.id
_entity.type
_entity.pdbx_description
1 polymer ?
#
loop_
_entity_poly.entity_id
_entity_poly.type
_entity_poly.pdbx_seq_one_letter_code
_entity_poly.pdbx_strand_id
1 'polypeptide(L)'
;MSKMEDRLDSLVERYNEINELMMSSSVVSDRKQMAKLGREQNELTPIVETYAEYKQAKEEFEEAKTLQKEDDKELRELANAEIERLEPAIKEYLDRLELLLVPKDPNDSHNAFMEIRGAAGGDEANIFAGDLFRMYAKYAESKGWKVEVTDSEDSEAGGFSLITFKVTGQNAYGTLKFESGSHRVQRVPKTESQGRIQTSTATVLCYPELDEEDFDIDMNDLEIEAMRASGAGGQHVNKTDSAVRIVHKPTGIVVKCQDGRSQHENRATALATIAARVKEEHQRELDEKAGAERRTKIGTGDRAERFVHITTHKTV
;
A
#
# COMPACT_ATOMS: atom_id res chain seq x y z
N MET A 1 19.96 12.67 27.13
CA MET A 1 18.93 11.78 26.58
C MET A 1 19.54 11.02 25.43
N SER A 2 19.23 9.74 25.32
CA SER A 2 19.65 8.95 24.16
C SER A 2 19.00 9.53 22.90
N LYS A 3 19.67 9.50 21.75
CA LYS A 3 19.10 9.89 20.44
C LYS A 3 17.77 9.17 20.12
N MET A 4 17.55 8.01 20.75
CA MET A 4 16.31 7.24 20.69
C MET A 4 15.18 7.88 21.52
N GLU A 5 15.47 8.39 22.72
CA GLU A 5 14.50 9.05 23.60
C GLU A 5 13.98 10.34 22.95
N ASP A 6 14.86 11.16 22.37
CA ASP A 6 14.46 12.38 21.64
C ASP A 6 13.50 12.07 20.46
N ARG A 7 13.73 10.93 19.78
CA ARG A 7 12.86 10.47 18.69
C ARG A 7 11.53 9.94 19.21
N LEU A 8 11.50 9.29 20.37
CA LEU A 8 10.27 8.79 20.98
C LEU A 8 9.42 9.95 21.51
N ASP A 9 10.04 10.97 22.10
CA ASP A 9 9.36 12.16 22.57
C ASP A 9 8.69 12.91 21.41
N SER A 10 9.35 13.06 20.24
CA SER A 10 8.72 13.69 19.07
C SER A 10 7.55 12.88 18.51
N LEU A 11 7.59 11.54 18.60
CA LEU A 11 6.45 10.69 18.22
C LEU A 11 5.27 10.84 19.19
N VAL A 12 5.53 11.03 20.48
CA VAL A 12 4.50 11.32 21.49
C VAL A 12 3.88 12.70 21.23
N GLU A 13 4.69 13.71 20.92
CA GLU A 13 4.19 15.04 20.54
C GLU A 13 3.26 14.96 19.32
N ARG A 14 3.69 14.23 18.28
CA ARG A 14 2.87 13.99 17.09
C ARG A 14 1.56 13.27 17.41
N TYR A 15 1.60 12.26 18.28
CA TYR A 15 0.40 11.55 18.72
C TYR A 15 -0.60 12.48 19.41
N ASN A 16 -0.12 13.37 20.28
CA ASN A 16 -0.96 14.36 20.95
C ASN A 16 -1.54 15.39 19.97
N GLU A 17 -0.74 15.86 19.01
CA GLU A 17 -1.21 16.74 17.94
C GLU A 17 -2.34 16.08 17.13
N ILE A 18 -2.20 14.80 16.77
CA ILE A 18 -3.25 14.06 16.05
C ILE A 18 -4.54 13.98 16.88
N ASN A 19 -4.44 13.73 18.19
CA ASN A 19 -5.60 13.70 19.08
C ASN A 19 -6.33 15.06 19.10
N GLU A 20 -5.59 16.16 19.13
CA GLU A 20 -6.16 17.52 19.06
C GLU A 20 -6.81 17.80 17.70
N LEU A 21 -6.15 17.42 16.60
CA LEU A 21 -6.68 17.58 15.24
C LEU A 21 -7.97 16.79 15.04
N MET A 22 -8.06 15.56 15.55
CA MET A 22 -9.26 14.72 15.48
C MET A 22 -10.44 15.29 16.29
N MET A 23 -10.19 16.15 17.27
CA MET A 23 -11.23 16.87 18.02
C MET A 23 -11.68 18.16 17.33
N SER A 24 -11.00 18.61 16.27
CA SER A 24 -11.35 19.84 15.55
C SER A 24 -12.61 19.66 14.67
N SER A 25 -13.46 20.69 14.62
CA SER A 25 -14.71 20.64 13.86
C SER A 25 -14.51 20.49 12.35
N SER A 26 -13.40 21.01 11.81
CA SER A 26 -13.01 20.85 10.40
C SER A 26 -12.76 19.40 10.03
N VAL A 27 -12.00 18.67 10.86
CA VAL A 27 -11.64 17.27 10.58
C VAL A 27 -12.80 16.33 10.82
N VAL A 28 -13.61 16.57 11.87
CA VAL A 28 -14.79 15.73 12.17
C VAL A 28 -15.79 15.72 11.01
N SER A 29 -15.87 16.81 10.24
CA SER A 29 -16.74 16.91 9.06
C SER A 29 -16.16 16.24 7.80
N ASP A 30 -14.85 16.01 7.74
CA ASP A 30 -14.16 15.38 6.63
C ASP A 30 -13.81 13.91 6.93
N ARG A 31 -14.60 12.99 6.37
CA ARG A 31 -14.40 11.54 6.55
C ARG A 31 -13.06 11.04 6.03
N LYS A 32 -12.50 11.64 4.96
CA LYS A 32 -11.20 11.22 4.41
C LYS A 32 -10.07 11.62 5.34
N GLN A 33 -10.09 12.86 5.82
CA GLN A 33 -9.08 13.33 6.80
C GLN A 33 -9.18 12.58 8.13
N MET A 34 -10.38 12.32 8.62
CA MET A 34 -10.59 11.55 9.84
C MET A 34 -10.04 10.12 9.71
N ALA A 35 -10.25 9.46 8.56
CA ALA A 35 -9.72 8.12 8.30
C ALA A 35 -8.18 8.13 8.23
N LYS A 36 -7.59 9.15 7.59
CA LYS A 36 -6.12 9.30 7.49
C LYS A 36 -5.48 9.49 8.86
N LEU A 37 -5.98 10.42 9.66
CA LEU A 37 -5.48 10.68 11.01
C LEU A 37 -5.70 9.49 11.95
N GLY A 38 -6.84 8.79 11.82
CA GLY A 38 -7.08 7.56 12.58
C GLY A 38 -6.10 6.44 12.27
N ARG A 39 -5.63 6.31 11.00
CA ARG A 39 -4.56 5.34 10.67
C ARG A 39 -3.24 5.74 11.33
N GLU A 40 -2.85 7.01 11.22
CA GLU A 40 -1.61 7.53 11.81
C GLU A 40 -1.61 7.38 13.34
N GLN A 41 -2.73 7.70 14.00
CA GLN A 41 -2.91 7.48 15.45
C GLN A 41 -2.69 6.01 15.82
N ASN A 42 -3.38 5.08 15.14
CA ASN A 42 -3.26 3.65 15.42
C ASN A 42 -1.85 3.10 15.22
N GLU A 43 -1.07 3.68 14.30
CA GLU A 43 0.33 3.30 14.10
C GLU A 43 1.23 3.76 15.25
N LEU A 44 0.95 4.93 15.84
CA LEU A 44 1.71 5.51 16.94
C LEU A 44 1.31 4.96 18.31
N THR A 45 0.05 4.57 18.52
CA THR A 45 -0.46 4.03 19.80
C THR A 45 0.47 2.98 20.45
N PRO A 46 0.88 1.88 19.77
CA PRO A 46 1.73 0.87 20.39
C PRO A 46 3.12 1.41 20.78
N ILE A 47 3.63 2.43 20.08
CA ILE A 47 4.91 3.08 20.40
C ILE A 47 4.75 3.90 21.67
N VAL A 48 3.71 4.74 21.72
CA VAL A 48 3.44 5.64 22.84
C VAL A 48 3.15 4.85 24.12
N GLU A 49 2.33 3.81 24.03
CA GLU A 49 2.01 2.93 25.18
C GLU A 49 3.26 2.23 25.71
N THR A 50 4.04 1.58 24.84
CA THR A 50 5.27 0.88 25.25
C THR A 50 6.29 1.87 25.82
N TYR A 51 6.35 3.09 25.30
CA TYR A 51 7.26 4.11 25.80
C TYR A 51 6.82 4.68 27.16
N ALA A 52 5.52 4.80 27.40
CA ALA A 52 4.98 5.16 28.71
C ALA A 52 5.30 4.08 29.76
N GLU A 53 5.11 2.81 29.42
CA GLU A 53 5.48 1.66 30.26
C GLU A 53 6.99 1.66 30.59
N TYR A 54 7.84 1.91 29.58
CA TYR A 54 9.28 2.04 29.76
C TYR A 54 9.65 3.21 30.69
N LYS A 55 9.05 4.40 30.50
CA LYS A 55 9.31 5.58 31.34
C LYS A 55 8.95 5.30 32.79
N GLN A 56 7.78 4.71 33.02
CA GLN A 56 7.32 4.34 34.36
C GLN A 56 8.26 3.31 35.01
N ALA A 57 8.59 2.22 34.30
CA ALA A 57 9.49 1.19 34.82
C ALA A 57 10.89 1.75 35.14
N LYS A 58 11.38 2.69 34.33
CA LYS A 58 12.66 3.37 34.55
C LYS A 58 12.63 4.30 35.76
N GLU A 59 11.52 5.01 35.98
CA GLU A 59 11.32 5.85 37.17
C GLU A 59 11.27 4.99 38.44
N GLU A 60 10.44 3.94 38.46
CA GLU A 60 10.35 2.97 39.56
C GLU A 60 11.72 2.33 39.87
N PHE A 61 12.53 2.05 38.83
CA PHE A 61 13.85 1.46 38.99
C PHE A 61 14.87 2.42 39.61
N GLU A 62 14.84 3.70 39.25
CA GLU A 62 15.72 4.71 39.85
C GLU A 62 15.29 5.05 41.29
N GLU A 63 13.99 5.02 41.60
CA GLU A 63 13.48 5.11 42.97
C GLU A 63 13.95 3.91 43.81
N ALA A 64 13.81 2.68 43.29
CA ALA A 64 14.29 1.46 43.96
C ALA A 64 15.81 1.49 44.19
N LYS A 65 16.61 1.97 43.22
CA LYS A 65 18.06 2.19 43.39
C LYS A 65 18.38 3.22 44.46
N THR A 66 17.52 4.21 44.67
CA THR A 66 17.70 5.20 45.71
C THR A 66 17.41 4.60 47.08
N LEU A 67 16.31 3.85 47.21
CA LEU A 67 15.94 3.10 48.41
C LEU A 67 16.98 2.03 48.79
N GLN A 68 17.63 1.41 47.81
CA GLN A 68 18.71 0.44 48.01
C GLN A 68 19.92 1.04 48.78
N LYS A 69 20.09 2.37 48.76
CA LYS A 69 21.18 3.07 49.43
C LYS A 69 20.85 3.46 50.87
N GLU A 70 19.62 3.24 51.32
CA GLU A 70 19.22 3.53 52.70
C GLU A 70 19.77 2.49 53.69
N ASP A 71 19.90 2.89 54.95
CA ASP A 71 20.49 2.05 56.00
C ASP A 71 19.55 0.97 56.54
N ASP A 72 18.24 1.07 56.27
CA ASP A 72 17.27 0.05 56.68
C ASP A 72 17.45 -1.24 55.86
N LYS A 73 17.49 -2.39 56.53
CA LYS A 73 17.71 -3.70 55.91
C LYS A 73 16.46 -4.20 55.18
N GLU A 74 15.27 -3.99 55.73
CA GLU A 74 14.00 -4.42 55.12
C GLU A 74 13.73 -3.61 53.85
N LEU A 75 13.97 -2.29 53.88
CA LEU A 75 13.85 -1.43 52.70
C LEU A 75 14.83 -1.82 51.59
N ARG A 76 16.07 -2.21 51.94
CA ARG A 76 17.05 -2.70 50.97
C ARG A 76 16.66 -4.02 50.32
N GLU A 77 16.11 -4.96 51.09
CA GLU A 77 15.63 -6.25 50.55
C GLU A 77 14.45 -6.04 49.59
N LEU A 78 13.52 -5.16 49.94
CA LEU A 78 12.41 -4.75 49.05
C LEU A 78 12.92 -4.08 47.77
N ALA A 79 13.85 -3.13 47.89
CA ALA A 79 14.44 -2.45 46.75
C ALA A 79 15.18 -3.40 45.80
N ASN A 80 15.92 -4.39 46.34
CA ASN A 80 16.62 -5.39 45.52
C ASN A 80 15.66 -6.27 44.73
N ALA A 81 14.56 -6.72 45.34
CA ALA A 81 13.55 -7.51 44.66
C ALA A 81 12.88 -6.72 43.52
N GLU A 82 12.65 -5.42 43.75
CA GLU A 82 12.07 -4.54 42.74
C GLU A 82 13.03 -4.29 41.57
N ILE A 83 14.32 -4.07 41.85
CA ILE A 83 15.38 -3.94 40.84
C ILE A 83 15.49 -5.22 39.99
N GLU A 84 15.47 -6.39 40.61
CA GLU A 84 15.57 -7.69 39.92
C GLU A 84 14.35 -7.95 39.01
N ARG A 85 13.18 -7.39 39.34
CA ARG A 85 11.97 -7.42 38.51
C ARG A 85 12.01 -6.40 37.37
N LEU A 86 12.44 -5.16 37.65
CA LEU A 86 12.35 -4.04 36.72
C LEU A 86 13.46 -4.05 35.67
N GLU A 87 14.68 -4.48 36.01
CA GLU A 87 15.81 -4.53 35.07
C GLU A 87 15.52 -5.36 33.79
N PRO A 88 15.00 -6.61 33.88
CA PRO A 88 14.63 -7.37 32.68
C PRO A 88 13.43 -6.76 31.95
N ALA A 89 12.46 -6.18 32.66
CA ALA A 89 11.30 -5.53 32.05
C ALA A 89 11.69 -4.30 31.22
N ILE A 90 12.57 -3.45 31.76
CA ILE A 90 13.13 -2.29 31.04
C ILE A 90 13.81 -2.74 29.75
N LYS A 91 14.57 -3.84 29.80
CA LYS A 91 15.22 -4.40 28.62
C LYS A 91 14.21 -4.90 27.59
N GLU A 92 13.16 -5.61 28.02
CA GLU A 92 12.09 -6.08 27.14
C GLU A 92 11.36 -4.91 26.44
N TYR A 93 11.07 -3.83 27.19
CA TYR A 93 10.47 -2.64 26.60
C TYR A 93 11.39 -1.97 25.57
N LEU A 94 12.70 -1.90 25.84
CA LEU A 94 13.68 -1.37 24.89
C LEU A 94 13.74 -2.20 23.60
N ASP A 95 13.83 -3.53 23.72
CA ASP A 95 13.85 -4.44 22.56
C ASP A 95 12.55 -4.30 21.73
N ARG A 96 11.41 -4.17 22.39
CA ARG A 96 10.10 -3.93 21.74
C ARG A 96 10.06 -2.55 21.05
N LEU A 97 10.57 -1.50 21.70
CA LEU A 97 10.64 -0.15 21.12
C LEU A 97 11.57 -0.10 19.90
N GLU A 98 12.71 -0.79 19.94
CA GLU A 98 13.61 -0.88 18.79
C GLU A 98 12.91 -1.50 17.58
N LEU A 99 12.16 -2.59 17.79
CA LEU A 99 11.38 -3.24 16.74
C LEU A 99 10.29 -2.31 16.18
N LEU A 100 9.60 -1.56 17.04
CA LEU A 100 8.55 -0.64 16.65
C LEU A 100 9.08 0.60 15.89
N LEU A 101 10.32 1.02 16.17
CA LEU A 101 10.97 2.17 15.53
C LEU A 101 11.57 1.86 14.14
N VAL A 102 11.55 0.60 13.72
CA VAL A 102 11.94 0.19 12.37
C VAL A 102 11.05 0.94 11.37
N PRO A 103 11.63 1.70 10.42
CA PRO A 103 10.85 2.42 9.42
C PRO A 103 9.95 1.46 8.65
N LYS A 104 8.64 1.68 8.74
CA LYS A 104 7.65 0.93 7.96
C LYS A 104 7.56 1.52 6.57
N ASP A 105 7.23 0.68 5.59
CA ASP A 105 6.86 1.16 4.27
C ASP A 105 5.53 1.92 4.40
N PRO A 106 5.38 3.13 3.82
CA PRO A 106 4.13 3.89 3.88
C PRO A 106 2.93 3.11 3.34
N ASN A 107 3.15 2.10 2.52
CA ASN A 107 2.09 1.27 1.96
C ASN A 107 1.66 0.12 2.89
N ASP A 108 2.40 -0.19 3.96
CA ASP A 108 2.18 -1.39 4.76
C ASP A 108 0.80 -1.45 5.42
N SER A 109 0.24 -0.29 5.78
CA SER A 109 -1.08 -0.18 6.40
C SER A 109 -2.24 -0.23 5.41
N HIS A 110 -1.98 -0.23 4.10
CA HIS A 110 -3.03 -0.30 3.08
C HIS A 110 -3.62 -1.71 2.96
N ASN A 111 -4.82 -1.76 2.36
CA ASN A 111 -5.41 -3.00 1.90
C ASN A 111 -4.55 -3.58 0.76
N ALA A 112 -4.71 -4.89 0.51
CA ALA A 112 -3.94 -5.57 -0.53
C ALA A 112 -4.85 -5.99 -1.68
N PHE A 113 -4.36 -5.85 -2.90
CA PHE A 113 -4.82 -6.62 -4.04
C PHE A 113 -3.87 -7.77 -4.29
N MET A 114 -4.44 -8.94 -4.51
CA MET A 114 -3.73 -10.17 -4.82
C MET A 114 -4.15 -10.64 -6.21
N GLU A 115 -3.18 -10.84 -7.09
CA GLU A 115 -3.37 -11.47 -8.39
C GLU A 115 -2.63 -12.81 -8.41
N ILE A 116 -3.30 -13.89 -8.77
CA ILE A 116 -2.72 -15.22 -8.90
C ILE A 116 -2.95 -15.73 -10.33
N ARG A 117 -1.90 -16.21 -10.98
CA ARG A 117 -1.98 -16.88 -12.29
C ARG A 117 -1.36 -18.25 -12.29
N GLY A 118 -1.97 -19.16 -13.04
CA GLY A 118 -1.29 -20.38 -13.47
C GLY A 118 -0.12 -20.03 -14.40
N ALA A 119 1.04 -20.64 -14.18
CA ALA A 119 2.24 -20.46 -15.01
C ALA A 119 2.61 -21.78 -15.71
N ALA A 120 3.77 -22.37 -15.42
CA ALA A 120 4.21 -23.60 -16.08
C ALA A 120 3.48 -24.83 -15.46
N GLY A 121 2.92 -25.70 -16.29
CA GLY A 121 2.24 -26.92 -15.83
C GLY A 121 0.81 -27.10 -16.33
N GLY A 122 0.31 -26.20 -17.19
CA GLY A 122 -1.01 -26.32 -17.84
C GLY A 122 -2.14 -26.36 -16.81
N ASP A 123 -3.09 -27.28 -16.99
CA ASP A 123 -4.24 -27.46 -16.10
C ASP A 123 -3.87 -27.59 -14.62
N GLU A 124 -2.76 -28.27 -14.31
CA GLU A 124 -2.31 -28.42 -12.92
C GLU A 124 -1.83 -27.10 -12.31
N ALA A 125 -1.29 -26.19 -13.12
CA ALA A 125 -0.92 -24.85 -12.66
C ALA A 125 -2.17 -24.02 -12.30
N ASN A 126 -3.26 -24.16 -13.08
CA ASN A 126 -4.53 -23.47 -12.80
C ASN A 126 -5.22 -24.03 -11.56
N ILE A 127 -5.18 -25.35 -11.37
CA ILE A 127 -5.65 -25.99 -10.13
C ILE A 127 -4.83 -25.48 -8.93
N PHE A 128 -3.51 -25.36 -9.09
CA PHE A 128 -2.64 -24.84 -8.04
C PHE A 128 -2.92 -23.36 -7.71
N ALA A 129 -3.22 -22.52 -8.71
CA ALA A 129 -3.66 -21.15 -8.49
C ALA A 129 -4.96 -21.10 -7.65
N GLY A 130 -5.90 -22.01 -7.89
CA GLY A 130 -7.09 -22.17 -7.05
C GLY A 130 -6.79 -22.64 -5.62
N ASP A 131 -5.82 -23.54 -5.44
CA ASP A 131 -5.36 -23.97 -4.12
C ASP A 131 -4.71 -22.80 -3.35
N LEU A 132 -3.90 -21.98 -4.01
CA LEU A 132 -3.29 -20.77 -3.44
C LEU A 132 -4.37 -19.75 -3.04
N PHE A 133 -5.35 -19.48 -3.91
CA PHE A 133 -6.47 -18.62 -3.57
C PHE A 133 -7.18 -19.11 -2.30
N ARG A 134 -7.51 -20.40 -2.23
CA ARG A 134 -8.16 -21.00 -1.06
C ARG A 134 -7.30 -20.88 0.20
N MET A 135 -5.98 -21.04 0.07
CA MET A 135 -5.02 -20.86 1.16
C MET A 135 -5.05 -19.42 1.68
N TYR A 136 -4.92 -18.42 0.80
CA TYR A 136 -4.94 -17.01 1.18
C TYR A 136 -6.30 -16.56 1.71
N ALA A 137 -7.41 -17.05 1.16
CA ALA A 137 -8.75 -16.76 1.66
C ALA A 137 -8.93 -17.24 3.11
N LYS A 138 -8.51 -18.48 3.42
CA LYS A 138 -8.53 -19.00 4.80
C LYS A 138 -7.58 -18.24 5.73
N TYR A 139 -6.40 -17.87 5.23
CA TYR A 139 -5.46 -17.07 6.02
C TYR A 139 -6.06 -15.70 6.36
N ALA A 140 -6.69 -15.02 5.40
CA ALA A 140 -7.40 -13.76 5.61
C ALA A 140 -8.54 -13.91 6.63
N GLU A 141 -9.38 -14.96 6.52
CA GLU A 141 -10.42 -15.26 7.51
C GLU A 141 -9.86 -15.44 8.92
N SER A 142 -8.72 -16.14 9.07
CA SER A 142 -8.06 -16.35 10.37
C SER A 142 -7.56 -15.05 11.03
N LYS A 143 -7.31 -14.02 10.22
CA LYS A 143 -6.93 -12.67 10.65
C LYS A 143 -8.12 -11.72 10.79
N GLY A 144 -9.35 -12.18 10.51
CA GLY A 144 -10.54 -11.35 10.49
C GLY A 144 -10.58 -10.37 9.31
N TRP A 145 -9.80 -10.61 8.26
CA TRP A 145 -9.80 -9.79 7.05
C TRP A 145 -10.93 -10.21 6.11
N LYS A 146 -11.49 -9.23 5.38
CA LYS A 146 -12.51 -9.48 4.36
C LYS A 146 -11.84 -9.72 3.01
N VAL A 147 -12.26 -10.78 2.32
CA VAL A 147 -11.82 -11.09 0.95
C VAL A 147 -12.97 -10.82 -0.03
N GLU A 148 -12.67 -10.14 -1.13
CA GLU A 148 -13.63 -9.81 -2.18
C GLU A 148 -12.98 -10.06 -3.55
N VAL A 149 -13.53 -11.01 -4.32
CA VAL A 149 -13.03 -11.32 -5.66
C VAL A 149 -13.46 -10.22 -6.61
N THR A 150 -12.51 -9.64 -7.35
CA THR A 150 -12.76 -8.58 -8.32
C THR A 150 -12.81 -9.10 -9.74
N ASP A 151 -11.97 -10.07 -10.07
CA ASP A 151 -11.92 -10.68 -11.40
C ASP A 151 -11.46 -12.14 -11.30
N SER A 152 -11.96 -12.99 -12.18
CA SER A 152 -11.61 -14.41 -12.21
C SER A 152 -11.85 -15.03 -13.58
N GLU A 153 -10.87 -15.79 -14.04
CA GLU A 153 -10.95 -16.64 -15.22
C GLU A 153 -10.85 -18.10 -14.79
N ASP A 154 -11.96 -18.83 -14.85
CA ASP A 154 -12.03 -20.24 -14.51
C ASP A 154 -11.34 -21.11 -15.56
N SER A 155 -10.70 -22.20 -15.11
CA SER A 155 -10.14 -23.23 -16.00
C SER A 155 -11.04 -24.46 -16.09
N GLU A 156 -11.15 -25.07 -17.27
CA GLU A 156 -11.98 -26.27 -17.50
C GLU A 156 -11.63 -27.45 -16.60
N ALA A 157 -10.35 -27.64 -16.28
CA ALA A 157 -9.86 -28.69 -15.39
C ALA A 157 -10.03 -28.36 -13.89
N GLY A 158 -10.52 -27.17 -13.57
CA GLY A 158 -10.70 -26.63 -12.22
C GLY A 158 -9.60 -25.63 -11.81
N GLY A 159 -9.92 -24.81 -10.80
CA GLY A 159 -9.06 -23.68 -10.41
C GLY A 159 -9.19 -22.51 -11.38
N PHE A 160 -8.15 -21.67 -11.48
CA PHE A 160 -8.20 -20.39 -12.20
C PHE A 160 -6.97 -20.22 -13.10
N SER A 161 -7.15 -19.73 -14.34
CA SER A 161 -6.01 -19.20 -15.13
C SER A 161 -5.55 -17.86 -14.57
N LEU A 162 -6.49 -17.05 -14.09
CA LEU A 162 -6.29 -15.78 -13.42
C LEU A 162 -7.34 -15.62 -12.31
N ILE A 163 -6.92 -15.19 -11.13
CA ILE A 163 -7.83 -14.71 -10.09
C ILE A 163 -7.26 -13.47 -9.42
N THR A 164 -8.09 -12.43 -9.33
CA THR A 164 -7.77 -11.17 -8.67
C THR A 164 -8.76 -10.92 -7.54
N PHE A 165 -8.25 -10.65 -6.34
CA PHE A 165 -9.08 -10.38 -5.17
C PHE A 165 -8.50 -9.31 -4.27
N LYS A 166 -9.38 -8.54 -3.65
CA LYS A 166 -9.07 -7.53 -2.65
C LYS A 166 -9.14 -8.16 -1.25
N VAL A 167 -8.12 -7.88 -0.44
CA VAL A 167 -8.05 -8.22 0.98
C VAL A 167 -8.12 -6.93 1.78
N THR A 168 -9.24 -6.75 2.49
CA THR A 168 -9.50 -5.57 3.32
C THR A 168 -9.26 -5.91 4.79
N GLY A 169 -8.32 -5.21 5.42
CA GLY A 169 -7.92 -5.48 6.78
C GLY A 169 -6.70 -4.69 7.21
N GLN A 170 -6.49 -4.58 8.52
CA GLN A 170 -5.35 -3.85 9.07
C GLN A 170 -4.02 -4.53 8.67
N ASN A 171 -3.11 -3.75 8.07
CA ASN A 171 -1.80 -4.21 7.60
C ASN A 171 -1.85 -5.40 6.62
N ALA A 172 -2.91 -5.49 5.81
CA ALA A 172 -3.08 -6.58 4.85
C ALA A 172 -1.92 -6.58 3.83
N TYR A 173 -1.60 -5.44 3.22
CA TYR A 173 -0.48 -5.34 2.28
C TYR A 173 0.87 -5.58 2.95
N GLY A 174 1.14 -4.95 4.09
CA GLY A 174 2.42 -5.12 4.80
C GLY A 174 2.74 -6.56 5.17
N THR A 175 1.70 -7.39 5.36
CA THR A 175 1.86 -8.83 5.60
C THR A 175 2.02 -9.62 4.30
N LEU A 176 1.19 -9.36 3.30
CA LEU A 176 1.12 -10.15 2.06
C LEU A 176 2.15 -9.74 1.00
N LYS A 177 2.82 -8.59 1.14
CA LYS A 177 3.78 -8.08 0.15
C LYS A 177 4.91 -9.07 -0.17
N PHE A 178 5.30 -9.89 0.81
CA PHE A 178 6.35 -10.90 0.69
C PHE A 178 5.91 -12.17 -0.07
N GLU A 179 4.62 -12.32 -0.34
CA GLU A 179 4.06 -13.44 -1.12
C GLU A 179 4.24 -13.24 -2.62
N SER A 180 4.65 -12.04 -3.05
CA SER A 180 4.87 -11.72 -4.47
C SER A 180 6.03 -12.55 -5.03
N GLY A 181 5.77 -13.25 -6.14
CA GLY A 181 6.76 -14.04 -6.85
C GLY A 181 6.19 -15.35 -7.39
N SER A 182 7.09 -16.25 -7.74
CA SER A 182 6.76 -17.56 -8.27
C SER A 182 6.65 -18.62 -7.17
N HIS A 183 5.58 -19.39 -7.19
CA HIS A 183 5.27 -20.47 -6.26
C HIS A 183 5.35 -21.81 -7.01
N ARG A 184 5.98 -22.81 -6.39
CA ARG A 184 6.20 -24.12 -7.01
C ARG A 184 5.49 -25.22 -6.23
N VAL A 185 4.78 -26.08 -6.97
CA VAL A 185 4.18 -27.31 -6.44
C VAL A 185 4.77 -28.54 -7.12
N GLN A 186 5.09 -29.55 -6.32
CA GLN A 186 5.46 -30.88 -6.78
C GLN A 186 4.50 -31.90 -6.19
N ARG A 187 3.66 -32.50 -7.03
CA ARG A 187 2.69 -33.54 -6.65
C ARG A 187 2.30 -34.38 -7.85
N VAL A 188 1.52 -35.43 -7.62
CA VAL A 188 0.84 -36.17 -8.68
C VAL A 188 -0.39 -35.34 -9.08
N PRO A 189 -0.45 -34.79 -10.31
CA PRO A 189 -1.59 -33.97 -10.76
C PRO A 189 -2.91 -34.73 -10.68
N LYS A 190 -4.00 -34.00 -10.51
CA LYS A 190 -5.34 -34.62 -10.62
C LYS A 190 -5.64 -35.08 -12.03
N THR A 191 -5.00 -34.47 -13.02
CA THR A 191 -5.14 -34.77 -14.45
C THR A 191 -4.22 -35.92 -14.92
N GLU A 192 -3.34 -36.46 -14.06
CA GLU A 192 -2.35 -37.48 -14.42
C GLU A 192 -2.83 -38.90 -14.05
N SER A 193 -2.85 -39.81 -15.03
CA SER A 193 -3.33 -41.18 -14.85
C SER A 193 -2.26 -42.16 -14.38
N GLN A 194 -0.96 -41.89 -14.65
CA GLN A 194 0.14 -42.82 -14.35
C GLN A 194 0.78 -42.62 -12.96
N GLY A 195 0.28 -41.69 -12.15
CA GLY A 195 0.82 -41.45 -10.81
C GLY A 195 2.20 -40.79 -10.79
N ARG A 196 2.65 -40.20 -11.90
CA ARG A 196 3.95 -39.52 -11.98
C ARG A 196 3.88 -38.16 -11.26
N ILE A 197 4.93 -37.83 -10.52
CA ILE A 197 5.08 -36.51 -9.92
C ILE A 197 5.43 -35.53 -11.03
N GLN A 198 4.65 -34.46 -11.14
CA GLN A 198 4.93 -33.35 -12.03
C GLN A 198 5.24 -32.09 -11.22
N THR A 199 5.98 -31.18 -11.84
CA THR A 199 6.30 -29.87 -11.27
C THR A 199 5.53 -28.80 -12.02
N SER A 200 4.71 -28.06 -11.28
CA SER A 200 3.92 -26.93 -11.78
C SER A 200 4.24 -25.67 -10.99
N THR A 201 4.02 -24.50 -11.59
CA THR A 201 4.25 -23.19 -11.00
C THR A 201 3.02 -22.30 -11.15
N ALA A 202 2.84 -21.40 -10.20
CA ALA A 202 1.87 -20.31 -10.25
C ALA A 202 2.58 -19.03 -9.82
N THR A 203 2.13 -17.89 -10.32
CA THR A 203 2.65 -16.58 -9.92
C THR A 203 1.65 -15.88 -9.03
N VAL A 204 2.17 -15.19 -8.02
CA VAL A 204 1.39 -14.38 -7.09
C VAL A 204 1.96 -12.95 -7.14
N LEU A 205 1.09 -11.96 -7.25
CA LEU A 205 1.44 -10.55 -7.16
C LEU A 205 0.60 -9.91 -6.08
N CYS A 206 1.27 -9.24 -5.14
CA CYS A 206 0.63 -8.39 -4.14
C CYS A 206 0.98 -6.92 -4.42
N TYR A 207 -0.05 -6.07 -4.47
CA TYR A 207 0.10 -4.62 -4.60
C TYR A 207 -0.88 -3.89 -3.66
N PRO A 208 -0.52 -2.68 -3.18
CA PRO A 208 -1.36 -1.97 -2.24
C PRO A 208 -2.57 -1.37 -2.96
N GLU A 209 -3.69 -1.25 -2.26
CA GLU A 209 -4.77 -0.36 -2.67
C GLU A 209 -4.30 1.09 -2.48
N LEU A 210 -4.05 1.80 -3.58
CA LEU A 210 -3.74 3.22 -3.56
C LEU A 210 -5.03 4.02 -3.73
N ASP A 211 -5.15 5.12 -3.00
CA ASP A 211 -6.24 6.06 -3.20
C ASP A 211 -6.11 6.71 -4.58
N GLU A 212 -7.23 6.93 -5.28
CA GLU A 212 -7.22 7.72 -6.50
C GLU A 212 -6.71 9.13 -6.19
N GLU A 213 -5.55 9.50 -6.73
CA GLU A 213 -5.10 10.89 -6.69
C GLU A 213 -6.04 11.72 -7.57
N ASP A 214 -6.70 12.71 -6.98
CA ASP A 214 -7.46 13.73 -7.71
C ASP A 214 -6.46 14.53 -8.57
N PHE A 215 -6.27 14.10 -9.82
CA PHE A 215 -5.46 14.81 -10.79
C PHE A 215 -6.20 16.08 -11.24
N ASP A 216 -5.84 17.21 -10.62
CA ASP A 216 -6.29 18.54 -11.03
C ASP A 216 -5.18 19.27 -11.81
N ILE A 217 -5.57 19.96 -12.88
CA ILE A 217 -4.62 20.70 -13.72
C ILE A 217 -4.52 22.12 -13.20
N ASP A 218 -3.33 22.52 -12.76
CA ASP A 218 -3.09 23.93 -12.45
C ASP A 218 -3.20 24.77 -13.73
N MET A 219 -4.07 25.77 -13.69
CA MET A 219 -4.26 26.72 -14.78
C MET A 219 -2.98 27.51 -15.12
N ASN A 220 -2.02 27.60 -14.20
CA ASN A 220 -0.71 28.25 -14.42
C ASN A 220 0.21 27.45 -15.35
N ASP A 221 0.00 26.15 -15.44
CA ASP A 221 0.75 25.23 -16.32
C ASP A 221 0.23 25.24 -17.76
N LEU A 222 -0.90 25.94 -18.00
CA LEU A 222 -1.50 26.11 -19.31
C LEU A 222 -1.09 27.45 -19.93
N GLU A 223 -0.47 27.38 -21.10
CA GLU A 223 -0.25 28.54 -21.97
C GLU A 223 -1.39 28.61 -22.99
N ILE A 224 -2.21 29.66 -22.88
CA ILE A 224 -3.40 29.85 -23.72
C ILE A 224 -3.13 30.97 -24.72
N GLU A 225 -3.04 30.60 -26.00
CA GLU A 225 -2.86 31.52 -27.13
C GLU A 225 -4.17 31.65 -27.91
N ALA A 226 -4.62 32.88 -28.15
CA ALA A 226 -5.70 33.17 -29.09
C ALA A 226 -5.13 33.36 -30.50
N MET A 227 -5.73 32.71 -31.49
CA MET A 227 -5.29 32.76 -32.87
C MET A 227 -6.49 32.96 -33.82
N ARG A 228 -6.18 33.40 -35.05
CA ARG A 228 -7.18 33.46 -36.12
C ARG A 228 -7.55 32.05 -36.57
N ALA A 229 -8.84 31.79 -36.67
CA ALA A 229 -9.33 30.52 -37.20
C ALA A 229 -8.93 30.37 -38.67
N SER A 230 -8.59 29.15 -39.09
CA SER A 230 -8.18 28.85 -40.47
C SER A 230 -9.28 28.05 -41.16
N GLY A 231 -9.77 28.51 -42.32
CA GLY A 231 -10.80 27.79 -43.09
C GLY A 231 -11.67 28.66 -43.99
N ALA A 232 -12.63 28.02 -44.67
CA ALA A 232 -13.62 28.66 -45.55
C ALA A 232 -14.64 29.47 -44.72
N GLY A 233 -14.25 30.67 -44.31
CA GLY A 233 -15.06 31.58 -43.50
C GLY A 233 -15.29 32.93 -44.17
N GLY A 234 -16.42 33.58 -43.84
CA GLY A 234 -16.71 34.93 -44.29
C GLY A 234 -15.79 36.00 -43.67
N GLN A 235 -16.04 37.29 -43.95
CA GLN A 235 -15.21 38.40 -43.45
C GLN A 235 -14.97 38.39 -41.93
N HIS A 236 -15.89 37.83 -41.15
CA HIS A 236 -15.80 37.68 -39.69
C HIS A 236 -14.65 36.76 -39.25
N VAL A 237 -14.37 35.69 -40.00
CA VAL A 237 -13.30 34.72 -39.69
C VAL A 237 -11.91 35.32 -39.91
N ASN A 238 -11.78 36.27 -40.84
CA ASN A 238 -10.51 36.94 -41.13
C ASN A 238 -10.16 38.08 -40.15
N LYS A 239 -11.15 38.58 -39.39
CA LYS A 239 -11.00 39.74 -38.49
C LYS A 239 -11.04 39.39 -37.01
N THR A 240 -11.67 38.28 -36.63
CA THR A 240 -11.89 37.90 -35.22
C THR A 240 -10.99 36.74 -34.82
N ASP A 241 -10.28 36.88 -33.71
CA ASP A 241 -9.40 35.84 -33.14
C ASP A 241 -10.25 34.82 -32.34
N SER A 242 -10.98 33.97 -33.05
CA SER A 242 -11.91 33.00 -32.45
C SER A 242 -11.30 31.65 -32.11
N ALA A 243 -10.14 31.27 -32.68
CA ALA A 243 -9.51 29.98 -32.42
C ALA A 243 -8.58 30.06 -31.19
N VAL A 244 -8.48 28.95 -30.44
CA VAL A 244 -7.69 28.88 -29.21
C VAL A 244 -6.73 27.72 -29.30
N ARG A 245 -5.47 27.97 -28.96
CA ARG A 245 -4.43 26.98 -28.76
C ARG A 245 -4.05 26.96 -27.30
N ILE A 246 -4.03 25.78 -26.68
CA ILE A 246 -3.58 25.59 -25.31
C ILE A 246 -2.38 24.63 -25.34
N VAL A 247 -1.34 24.98 -24.59
CA VAL A 247 -0.15 24.15 -24.39
C VAL A 247 -0.02 23.86 -22.90
N HIS A 248 0.07 22.58 -22.53
CA HIS A 248 0.39 22.19 -21.16
C HIS A 248 1.91 22.08 -21.03
N LYS A 249 2.54 23.03 -20.35
CA LYS A 249 4.01 23.17 -20.30
C LYS A 249 4.73 21.91 -19.76
N PRO A 250 4.25 21.24 -18.70
CA PRO A 250 4.94 20.06 -18.15
C PRO A 250 4.97 18.88 -19.13
N THR A 251 3.85 18.57 -19.78
CA THR A 251 3.76 17.42 -20.71
C THR A 251 4.11 17.76 -22.17
N GLY A 252 4.15 19.05 -22.52
CA GLY A 252 4.29 19.51 -23.90
C GLY A 252 3.07 19.25 -24.81
N ILE A 253 1.94 18.75 -24.27
CA ILE A 253 0.73 18.47 -25.05
C ILE A 253 0.12 19.77 -25.55
N VAL A 254 -0.17 19.81 -26.86
CA VAL A 254 -0.79 20.96 -27.53
C VAL A 254 -2.18 20.58 -28.03
N VAL A 255 -3.17 21.40 -27.70
CA VAL A 255 -4.55 21.29 -28.21
C VAL A 255 -4.90 22.58 -28.94
N LYS A 256 -5.58 22.44 -30.08
CA LYS A 256 -6.13 23.56 -30.85
C LYS A 256 -7.61 23.31 -31.07
N CYS A 257 -8.45 24.30 -30.80
CA CYS A 257 -9.89 24.24 -31.05
C CYS A 257 -10.35 25.47 -31.83
N GLN A 258 -11.13 25.23 -32.88
CA GLN A 258 -11.67 26.27 -33.78
C GLN A 258 -13.12 25.98 -34.22
N ASP A 259 -13.79 25.01 -33.58
CA ASP A 259 -15.09 24.48 -34.02
C ASP A 259 -16.27 25.39 -33.66
N GLY A 260 -16.16 26.11 -32.53
CA GLY A 260 -17.12 27.09 -32.05
C GLY A 260 -16.99 28.44 -32.75
N ARG A 261 -18.08 29.23 -32.73
CA ARG A 261 -18.13 30.58 -33.34
C ARG A 261 -17.48 31.64 -32.46
N SER A 262 -17.39 31.38 -31.16
CA SER A 262 -16.82 32.30 -30.17
C SER A 262 -15.54 31.76 -29.54
N GLN A 263 -14.66 32.67 -29.13
CA GLN A 263 -13.42 32.34 -28.43
C GLN A 263 -13.68 31.62 -27.10
N HIS A 264 -14.76 31.99 -26.39
CA HIS A 264 -15.10 31.39 -25.09
C HIS A 264 -15.52 29.93 -25.22
N GLU A 265 -16.33 29.58 -26.23
CA GLU A 265 -16.69 28.20 -26.53
C GLU A 265 -15.45 27.37 -26.90
N ASN A 266 -14.61 27.90 -27.80
CA ASN A 266 -13.37 27.22 -28.21
C ASN A 266 -12.40 27.04 -27.05
N ARG A 267 -12.31 28.00 -26.13
CA ARG A 267 -11.50 27.88 -24.92
C ARG A 267 -12.02 26.78 -23.99
N ALA A 268 -13.33 26.72 -23.75
CA ALA A 268 -13.93 25.70 -22.89
C ALA A 268 -13.71 24.29 -23.45
N THR A 269 -13.93 24.10 -24.76
CA THR A 269 -13.69 22.82 -25.43
C THR A 269 -12.21 22.45 -25.46
N ALA A 270 -11.32 23.41 -25.70
CA ALA A 270 -9.87 23.18 -25.66
C ALA A 270 -9.39 22.80 -24.25
N LEU A 271 -9.92 23.43 -23.20
CA LEU A 271 -9.63 23.09 -21.80
C LEU A 271 -10.09 21.68 -21.44
N ALA A 272 -11.31 21.31 -21.82
CA ALA A 272 -11.82 19.95 -21.58
C ALA A 272 -10.98 18.90 -22.34
N THR A 273 -10.58 19.21 -23.58
CA THR A 273 -9.79 18.28 -24.41
C THR A 273 -8.36 18.13 -23.91
N ILE A 274 -7.70 19.23 -23.49
CA ILE A 274 -6.35 19.14 -22.94
C ILE A 274 -6.36 18.42 -21.59
N ALA A 275 -7.40 18.64 -20.77
CA ALA A 275 -7.55 17.93 -19.51
C ALA A 275 -7.70 16.42 -19.71
N ALA A 276 -8.53 16.00 -20.66
CA ALA A 276 -8.67 14.59 -20.99
C ALA A 276 -7.36 13.97 -21.48
N ARG A 277 -6.61 14.64 -22.37
CA ARG A 277 -5.34 14.14 -22.92
C ARG A 277 -4.23 14.06 -21.88
N VAL A 278 -4.12 15.07 -21.01
CA VAL A 278 -3.11 15.08 -19.95
C VAL A 278 -3.41 13.98 -18.93
N LYS A 279 -4.69 13.79 -18.57
CA LYS A 279 -5.11 12.70 -17.69
C LYS A 279 -4.83 11.32 -18.30
N GLU A 280 -5.08 11.15 -19.60
CA GLU A 280 -4.78 9.91 -20.32
C GLU A 280 -3.27 9.60 -20.33
N GLU A 281 -2.42 10.58 -20.62
CA GLU A 281 -0.96 10.38 -20.60
C GLU A 281 -0.46 10.06 -19.18
N HIS A 282 -0.98 10.75 -18.15
CA HIS A 282 -0.63 10.48 -16.77
C HIS A 282 -1.04 9.05 -16.35
N GLN A 283 -2.25 8.62 -16.72
CA GLN A 283 -2.69 7.24 -16.48
C GLN A 283 -1.78 6.23 -17.19
N ARG A 284 -1.40 6.51 -18.42
CA ARG A 284 -0.50 5.64 -19.18
C ARG A 284 0.89 5.51 -18.52
N GLU A 285 1.45 6.61 -18.00
CA GLU A 285 2.71 6.56 -17.25
C GLU A 285 2.59 5.72 -15.98
N LEU A 286 1.48 5.86 -15.24
CA LEU A 286 1.20 5.04 -14.06
C LEU A 286 1.09 3.56 -14.43
N ASP A 287 0.38 3.23 -15.50
CA ASP A 287 0.23 1.87 -16.00
C ASP A 287 1.57 1.27 -16.47
N GLU A 288 2.43 2.06 -17.13
CA GLU A 288 3.77 1.62 -17.53
C GLU A 288 4.67 1.34 -16.31
N LYS A 289 4.64 2.21 -15.29
CA LYS A 289 5.37 2.00 -14.03
C LYS A 289 4.86 0.75 -13.30
N ALA A 290 3.54 0.62 -13.14
CA ALA A 290 2.91 -0.55 -12.53
C ALA A 290 3.26 -1.83 -13.29
N GLY A 291 3.27 -1.78 -14.63
CA GLY A 291 3.67 -2.90 -15.49
C GLY A 291 5.14 -3.29 -15.33
N ALA A 292 6.05 -2.33 -15.17
CA ALA A 292 7.47 -2.59 -14.92
C ALA A 292 7.72 -3.18 -13.53
N GLU A 293 7.07 -2.65 -12.50
CA GLU A 293 7.11 -3.20 -11.14
C GLU A 293 6.56 -4.62 -11.09
N ARG A 294 5.43 -4.86 -11.77
CA ARG A 294 4.83 -6.19 -11.90
C ARG A 294 5.79 -7.20 -12.51
N ARG A 295 6.45 -6.87 -13.62
CA ARG A 295 7.45 -7.74 -14.25
C ARG A 295 8.61 -8.05 -13.31
N THR A 296 9.03 -7.07 -12.51
CA THR A 296 10.13 -7.22 -11.55
C THR A 296 9.74 -8.11 -10.36
N LYS A 297 8.53 -7.94 -9.82
CA LYS A 297 8.04 -8.69 -8.66
C LYS A 297 7.66 -10.13 -8.98
N ILE A 298 7.05 -10.37 -10.14
CA ILE A 298 6.59 -11.71 -10.53
C ILE A 298 7.73 -12.57 -11.11
N GLY A 299 8.61 -11.96 -11.91
CA GLY A 299 9.51 -12.71 -12.78
C GLY A 299 8.80 -13.30 -14.00
N THR A 300 9.39 -14.34 -14.58
CA THR A 300 8.88 -15.04 -15.77
C THR A 300 7.94 -16.19 -15.44
N GLY A 301 7.95 -16.69 -14.19
CA GLY A 301 7.15 -17.85 -13.78
C GLY A 301 7.71 -19.20 -14.27
N ASP A 302 8.89 -19.19 -14.91
CA ASP A 302 9.57 -20.39 -15.39
C ASP A 302 10.17 -21.19 -14.24
N ARG A 303 10.35 -22.51 -14.43
CA ARG A 303 10.75 -23.53 -13.45
C ARG A 303 12.14 -23.36 -12.85
N ALA A 304 12.94 -22.41 -13.33
CA ALA A 304 14.31 -22.13 -12.88
C ALA A 304 14.45 -20.91 -11.94
N GLU A 305 13.38 -20.15 -11.70
CA GLU A 305 13.43 -18.96 -10.84
C GLU A 305 13.55 -19.26 -9.34
N ARG A 306 13.67 -18.21 -8.51
CA ARG A 306 13.68 -18.34 -7.05
C ARG A 306 12.24 -18.51 -6.57
N PHE A 307 11.92 -19.60 -5.88
CA PHE A 307 10.54 -19.94 -5.51
C PHE A 307 10.31 -20.05 -4.00
N VAL A 308 9.06 -19.80 -3.60
CA VAL A 308 8.49 -20.45 -2.42
C VAL A 308 8.18 -21.90 -2.78
N HIS A 309 8.81 -22.86 -2.08
CA HIS A 309 8.71 -24.27 -2.40
C HIS A 309 7.61 -24.95 -1.57
N ILE A 310 6.59 -25.50 -2.23
CA ILE A 310 5.53 -26.28 -1.58
C ILE A 310 5.60 -27.71 -2.08
N THR A 311 6.12 -28.60 -1.24
CA THR A 311 6.14 -30.05 -1.52
C THR A 311 4.97 -30.70 -0.80
N THR A 312 4.08 -31.34 -1.55
CA THR A 312 3.03 -32.17 -0.95
C THR A 312 3.30 -33.62 -1.30
N HIS A 313 3.74 -34.39 -0.32
CA HIS A 313 3.73 -35.84 -0.43
C HIS A 313 2.31 -36.29 -0.10
N LYS A 314 1.65 -37.03 -1.01
CA LYS A 314 0.42 -37.72 -0.67
C LYS A 314 0.71 -38.60 0.56
N THR A 315 0.20 -38.21 1.72
CA THR A 315 -0.24 -39.21 2.70
C THR A 315 -1.51 -39.80 2.12
N VAL A 316 -1.45 -41.10 1.85
CA VAL A 316 -2.55 -41.95 1.36
C VAL A 316 -3.78 -41.78 2.25
#